data_AF-A0A2A3YCK0-F1
#
_entry.id   AF-A0A2A3YCK0-F1
#
_cell.length_a   1.000
_cell.length_b   1.000
_cell.length_c   1.000
_cell.angle_alpha   90.00
_cell.angle_beta   90.00
_cell.angle_gamma   90.00
#
_symmetry.space_group_name_H-M   'P 1'
#
loop_
_entity.id
_entity.type
_entity.pdbx_description
1 polymer ?
#
loop_
_entity_poly.entity_id
_entity_poly.type
_entity_poly.pdbx_seq_one_letter_code
_entity_poly.pdbx_strand_id
1 'polypeptide(L)'
;MHKNISSAELATAQKNLSTYVTLEASHIASRVGFAWEPTEGAPSTYKSLKSAYETSMRTKAPLPVSNENSNRVIFASPEGNFAYRYVHDMGHVEMGLAFNPVDEFELARRLMCRLERSGYGPDTLEWKLYQADAIGQAIHYALTKRYVGDQLQFALDCIMHGLECGIFLEVERQRGN
;
A
#
# COMPACT_ATOMS: atom_id res chain seq x y z
N MET A 1 5.65 -23.85 12.77
CA MET A 1 6.02 -24.56 11.52
C MET A 1 6.28 -23.50 10.48
N HIS A 2 7.54 -23.20 10.14
CA HIS A 2 7.86 -22.17 9.15
C HIS A 2 7.49 -22.70 7.76
N LYS A 3 6.47 -22.10 7.13
CA LYS A 3 6.11 -22.43 5.75
C LYS A 3 7.12 -21.74 4.84
N ASN A 4 7.97 -22.52 4.16
CA ASN A 4 8.81 -21.98 3.10
C ASN A 4 7.91 -21.54 1.94
N ILE A 5 7.92 -20.24 1.64
CA ILE A 5 7.20 -19.67 0.49
C ILE A 5 8.05 -19.92 -0.74
N SER A 6 7.55 -20.70 -1.70
CA SER A 6 8.25 -20.89 -2.95
C SER A 6 8.21 -19.63 -3.82
N SER A 7 9.20 -19.44 -4.69
CA SER A 7 9.20 -18.32 -5.64
C SER A 7 7.97 -18.32 -6.56
N ALA A 8 7.45 -19.50 -6.90
CA ALA A 8 6.25 -19.64 -7.71
C ALA A 8 4.98 -19.20 -6.95
N GLU A 9 4.84 -19.60 -5.68
CA GLU A 9 3.73 -19.13 -4.82
C GLU A 9 3.78 -17.61 -4.65
N LEU A 10 4.97 -17.04 -4.38
CA LEU A 10 5.15 -15.61 -4.24
C LEU A 10 4.76 -14.87 -5.53
N ALA A 11 5.26 -15.31 -6.69
CA ALA A 11 4.94 -14.69 -7.97
C ALA A 11 3.44 -14.72 -8.29
N THR A 12 2.75 -15.83 -7.98
CA THR A 12 1.30 -15.92 -8.13
C THR A 12 0.58 -14.93 -7.20
N ALA A 13 0.98 -14.85 -5.93
CA ALA A 13 0.35 -13.92 -4.98
C ALA A 13 0.57 -12.45 -5.37
N GLN A 14 1.79 -12.09 -5.79
CA GLN A 14 2.11 -10.75 -6.29
C GLN A 14 1.27 -10.40 -7.52
N LYS A 15 1.10 -11.34 -8.46
CA LYS A 15 0.26 -11.15 -9.63
C LYS A 15 -1.21 -10.94 -9.24
N ASN A 16 -1.73 -11.77 -8.36
CA ASN A 16 -3.13 -11.69 -7.89
C ASN A 16 -3.41 -10.35 -7.19
N LEU A 17 -2.51 -9.90 -6.31
CA LEU A 17 -2.60 -8.59 -5.67
C LEU A 17 -2.53 -7.45 -6.68
N SER A 18 -1.64 -7.54 -7.67
CA SER A 18 -1.51 -6.51 -8.73
C SER A 18 -2.80 -6.40 -9.54
N THR A 19 -3.40 -7.53 -9.89
CA THR A 19 -4.70 -7.56 -10.57
C THR A 19 -5.78 -6.94 -9.68
N TYR A 20 -5.85 -7.30 -8.40
CA TYR A 20 -6.82 -6.74 -7.46
C TYR A 20 -6.71 -5.22 -7.34
N VAL A 21 -5.53 -4.67 -7.05
CA VAL A 21 -5.38 -3.22 -6.86
C VAL A 21 -5.58 -2.44 -8.16
N THR A 22 -5.21 -3.02 -9.30
CA THR A 22 -5.45 -2.39 -10.61
C THR A 22 -6.95 -2.32 -10.93
N LEU A 23 -7.72 -3.36 -10.59
CA LEU A 23 -9.17 -3.38 -10.76
C LEU A 23 -9.84 -2.34 -9.84
N GLU A 24 -9.45 -2.29 -8.56
CA GLU A 24 -9.94 -1.27 -7.62
C GLU A 24 -9.63 0.15 -8.12
N ALA A 25 -8.38 0.39 -8.55
CA ALA A 25 -7.96 1.68 -9.10
C ALA A 25 -8.78 2.05 -10.35
N SER A 26 -9.05 1.08 -11.23
CA SER A 26 -9.85 1.28 -12.44
C SER A 26 -11.32 1.59 -12.11
N HIS A 27 -11.90 0.91 -11.12
CA HIS A 27 -13.26 1.21 -10.64
C HIS A 27 -13.36 2.61 -10.04
N ILE A 28 -12.38 3.03 -9.23
CA ILE A 28 -12.34 4.40 -8.72
C ILE A 28 -12.21 5.41 -9.87
N ALA A 29 -11.26 5.18 -10.78
CA ALA A 29 -10.98 6.08 -11.90
C ALA A 29 -12.20 6.27 -12.82
N SER A 30 -12.93 5.19 -13.13
CA SER A 30 -14.17 5.24 -13.91
C SER A 30 -15.28 6.04 -13.20
N ARG A 31 -15.37 5.97 -11.86
CA ARG A 31 -16.35 6.71 -11.08
C ARG A 31 -16.04 8.21 -11.00
N VAL A 32 -14.77 8.60 -10.85
CA VAL A 32 -14.39 10.02 -10.67
C VAL A 32 -14.01 10.73 -11.99
N GLY A 33 -13.71 9.96 -13.03
CA GLY A 33 -13.40 10.44 -14.37
C GLY A 33 -11.95 10.89 -14.56
N PHE A 34 -11.02 10.43 -13.72
CA PHE A 34 -9.58 10.62 -13.88
C PHE A 34 -8.82 9.44 -13.25
N ALA A 35 -7.63 9.14 -13.79
CA ALA A 35 -6.75 8.08 -13.29
C ALA A 35 -5.64 8.64 -12.38
N TRP A 36 -4.46 8.02 -12.36
CA TRP A 36 -3.29 8.46 -11.61
C TRP A 36 -2.07 8.66 -12.50
N GLU A 37 -1.13 9.45 -12.01
CA GLU A 37 0.17 9.68 -12.65
C GLU A 37 1.29 9.58 -11.60
N PRO A 38 2.25 8.65 -11.73
CA PRO A 38 3.36 8.53 -10.79
C PRO A 38 4.32 9.73 -10.90
N THR A 39 4.66 10.35 -9.78
CA THR A 39 5.56 11.51 -9.71
C THR A 39 6.28 11.60 -8.37
N GLU A 40 7.46 12.22 -8.37
CA GLU A 40 8.20 12.55 -7.14
C GLU A 40 7.50 13.69 -6.37
N GLY A 41 6.79 14.57 -7.06
CA GLY A 41 6.10 15.73 -6.49
C GLY A 41 4.70 15.44 -5.92
N ALA A 42 4.45 14.20 -5.50
CA ALA A 42 3.13 13.77 -5.06
C ALA A 42 2.72 14.41 -3.71
N PRO A 43 1.41 14.49 -3.41
CA PRO A 43 0.94 15.07 -2.17
C PRO A 43 1.40 14.27 -0.94
N SER A 44 2.10 14.91 -0.01
CA SER A 44 2.58 14.31 1.24
C SER A 44 1.79 14.72 2.49
N THR A 45 0.71 15.47 2.32
CA THR A 45 -0.18 15.89 3.42
C THR A 45 -1.64 15.79 2.98
N TYR A 46 -2.54 15.62 3.94
CA TYR A 46 -3.97 15.61 3.63
C TYR A 46 -4.46 16.91 2.96
N LYS A 47 -3.88 18.07 3.31
CA LYS A 47 -4.22 19.35 2.68
C LYS A 47 -3.79 19.38 1.21
N SER A 48 -2.54 18.97 0.92
CA SER A 48 -2.06 18.93 -0.47
C SER A 48 -2.80 17.88 -1.29
N LEU A 49 -3.16 16.73 -0.71
CA LEU A 49 -3.94 15.70 -1.38
C LEU A 49 -5.33 16.20 -1.77
N LYS A 50 -6.05 16.86 -0.86
CA LYS A 50 -7.35 17.47 -1.19
C LYS A 50 -7.24 18.50 -2.31
N SER A 51 -6.21 19.35 -2.29
CA SER A 51 -5.98 20.34 -3.35
C SER A 51 -5.69 19.68 -4.71
N ALA A 52 -4.91 18.60 -4.72
CA ALA A 52 -4.64 17.83 -5.94
C ALA A 52 -5.92 17.15 -6.45
N TYR A 53 -6.68 16.51 -5.57
CA TYR A 53 -7.97 15.91 -5.89
C TYR A 53 -8.98 16.92 -6.45
N GLU A 54 -9.14 18.09 -5.84
CA GLU A 54 -10.00 19.17 -6.35
C GLU A 54 -9.57 19.63 -7.75
N THR A 55 -8.26 19.67 -7.99
CA THR A 55 -7.72 20.01 -9.31
C THR A 55 -8.08 18.93 -10.33
N SER A 56 -7.82 17.65 -10.04
CA SER A 56 -8.18 16.52 -10.90
C SER A 56 -9.69 16.43 -11.15
N MET A 57 -10.53 16.70 -10.14
CA MET A 57 -11.98 16.75 -10.28
C MET A 57 -12.43 17.81 -11.30
N ARG A 58 -11.80 19.00 -11.26
CA ARG A 58 -12.10 20.14 -12.13
C ARG A 58 -11.57 19.96 -13.55
N THR A 59 -10.36 19.45 -13.72
CA THR A 59 -9.67 19.42 -15.02
C THR A 59 -9.70 18.05 -15.70
N LYS A 60 -10.07 16.99 -14.96
CA LYS A 60 -9.91 15.58 -15.36
C LYS A 60 -8.47 15.14 -15.58
N ALA A 61 -7.49 15.95 -15.16
CA ALA A 61 -6.09 15.53 -15.12
C ALA A 61 -5.92 14.38 -14.11
N PRO A 62 -5.00 13.42 -14.36
CA PRO A 62 -4.69 12.36 -13.41
C PRO A 62 -4.30 12.90 -12.02
N LEU A 63 -4.59 12.14 -10.98
CA LEU A 63 -4.12 12.46 -9.63
C LEU A 63 -2.62 12.10 -9.51
N PRO A 64 -1.75 13.03 -9.08
CA PRO A 64 -0.35 12.71 -8.81
C PRO A 64 -0.23 11.75 -7.63
N VAL A 65 0.42 10.62 -7.83
CA VAL A 65 0.72 9.62 -6.78
C VAL A 65 2.23 9.43 -6.66
N SER A 66 2.72 9.16 -5.45
CA SER A 66 4.17 9.03 -5.27
C SER A 66 4.72 7.86 -6.08
N ASN A 67 5.89 8.02 -6.69
CA ASN A 67 6.64 6.93 -7.31
C ASN A 67 7.84 6.44 -6.47
N GLU A 68 8.10 7.06 -5.33
CA GLU A 68 9.24 6.73 -4.45
C GLU A 68 9.11 5.32 -3.85
N ASN A 69 10.21 4.68 -3.45
CA ASN A 69 10.21 3.36 -2.79
C ASN A 69 9.41 2.25 -3.53
N SER A 70 9.33 2.32 -4.87
CA SER A 70 8.50 1.41 -5.69
C SER A 70 9.29 0.33 -6.44
N ASN A 71 10.59 0.20 -6.18
CA ASN A 71 11.46 -0.74 -6.91
C ASN A 71 11.37 -2.19 -6.38
N ARG A 72 11.10 -2.37 -5.07
CA ARG A 72 10.98 -3.68 -4.43
C ARG A 72 9.70 -3.71 -3.59
N VAL A 73 8.62 -4.20 -4.20
CA VAL A 73 7.24 -4.08 -3.70
C VAL A 73 6.55 -5.43 -3.61
N ILE A 74 5.45 -5.51 -2.87
CA ILE A 74 4.62 -6.72 -2.75
C ILE A 74 3.77 -7.02 -3.99
N PHE A 75 3.88 -6.19 -5.02
CA PHE A 75 3.21 -6.34 -6.31
C PHE A 75 4.16 -6.93 -7.35
N ALA A 76 3.61 -7.38 -8.48
CA ALA A 76 4.39 -7.99 -9.56
C ALA A 76 5.29 -6.97 -10.27
N SER A 77 4.98 -5.67 -10.17
CA SER A 77 5.74 -4.59 -10.78
C SER A 77 5.47 -3.24 -10.06
N PRO A 78 6.27 -2.20 -10.32
CA PRO A 78 6.03 -0.86 -9.78
C PRO A 78 4.65 -0.29 -10.12
N GLU A 79 4.09 -0.62 -11.29
CA GLU A 79 2.77 -0.16 -11.73
C GLU A 79 1.66 -0.61 -10.77
N GLY A 80 1.76 -1.83 -10.23
CA GLY A 80 0.83 -2.30 -9.19
C GLY A 80 0.92 -1.46 -7.92
N ASN A 81 2.12 -1.01 -7.55
CA ASN A 81 2.31 -0.12 -6.40
C ASN A 81 1.72 1.27 -6.64
N PHE A 82 1.86 1.81 -7.85
CA PHE A 82 1.24 3.11 -8.19
C PHE A 82 -0.29 3.02 -8.18
N ALA A 83 -0.86 1.93 -8.68
CA ALA A 83 -2.30 1.67 -8.60
C ALA A 83 -2.76 1.56 -7.14
N TYR A 84 -2.01 0.86 -6.30
CA TYR A 84 -2.28 0.79 -4.87
C TYR A 84 -2.22 2.17 -4.19
N ARG A 85 -1.20 2.99 -4.50
CA ARG A 85 -1.10 4.37 -3.98
C ARG A 85 -2.26 5.24 -4.39
N TYR A 86 -2.74 5.10 -5.62
CA TYR A 86 -3.97 5.76 -6.03
C TYR A 86 -5.19 5.30 -5.21
N VAL A 87 -5.37 3.99 -5.01
CA VAL A 87 -6.45 3.45 -4.17
C VAL A 87 -6.36 3.97 -2.73
N HIS A 88 -5.14 4.04 -2.18
CA HIS A 88 -4.83 4.55 -0.85
C HIS A 88 -5.19 6.04 -0.71
N ASP A 89 -4.63 6.89 -1.58
CA ASP A 89 -4.86 8.34 -1.57
C ASP A 89 -6.34 8.68 -1.79
N MET A 90 -7.01 7.97 -2.70
CA MET A 90 -8.45 8.10 -2.89
C MET A 90 -9.24 7.67 -1.66
N GLY A 91 -8.76 6.66 -0.91
CA GLY A 91 -9.33 6.24 0.36
C GLY A 91 -9.30 7.36 1.41
N HIS A 92 -8.19 8.09 1.54
CA HIS A 92 -8.11 9.27 2.41
C HIS A 92 -9.16 10.32 2.04
N VAL A 93 -9.30 10.62 0.76
CA VAL A 93 -10.26 11.62 0.26
C VAL A 93 -11.69 11.17 0.56
N GLU A 94 -12.05 9.93 0.24
CA GLU A 94 -13.40 9.39 0.40
C GLU A 94 -13.86 9.30 1.86
N MET A 95 -12.92 9.01 2.75
CA MET A 95 -13.23 8.73 4.16
C MET A 95 -12.96 9.92 5.08
N GLY A 96 -12.36 10.99 4.57
CA GLY A 96 -12.02 12.16 5.39
C GLY A 96 -10.82 11.92 6.31
N LEU A 97 -9.96 10.94 6.01
CA LEU A 97 -8.86 10.50 6.87
C LEU A 97 -7.57 11.25 6.53
N ALA A 98 -6.90 11.82 7.52
CA ALA A 98 -5.63 12.50 7.34
C ALA A 98 -4.42 11.55 7.40
N PHE A 99 -3.21 12.06 7.25
CA PHE A 99 -1.96 11.26 7.22
C PHE A 99 -1.34 11.08 8.62
N ASN A 100 -2.15 11.16 9.68
CA ASN A 100 -1.68 10.90 11.03
C ASN A 100 -1.79 9.40 11.33
N PRO A 101 -0.98 8.84 12.26
CA PRO A 101 -0.93 7.39 12.47
C PRO A 101 -2.26 6.70 12.76
N VAL A 102 -3.20 7.38 13.42
CA VAL A 102 -4.51 6.79 13.75
C VAL A 102 -5.34 6.62 12.48
N ASP A 103 -5.40 7.66 11.67
CA ASP A 103 -6.15 7.68 10.42
C ASP A 103 -5.53 6.74 9.36
N GLU A 104 -4.19 6.68 9.29
CA GLU A 104 -3.46 5.72 8.45
C GLU A 104 -3.82 4.27 8.80
N PHE A 105 -3.86 3.95 10.09
CA PHE A 105 -4.24 2.62 10.56
C PHE A 105 -5.72 2.31 10.29
N GLU A 106 -6.61 3.30 10.43
CA GLU A 106 -8.02 3.15 10.06
C GLU A 106 -8.17 2.88 8.56
N LEU A 107 -7.50 3.65 7.71
CA LEU A 107 -7.52 3.46 6.26
C LEU A 107 -6.99 2.07 5.90
N ALA A 108 -5.83 1.68 6.43
CA ALA A 108 -5.23 0.38 6.21
C ALA A 108 -6.21 -0.75 6.58
N ARG A 109 -6.92 -0.64 7.72
CA ARG A 109 -7.95 -1.62 8.11
C ARG A 109 -9.09 -1.68 7.10
N ARG A 110 -9.56 -0.54 6.60
CA ARG A 110 -10.65 -0.50 5.60
C ARG A 110 -10.21 -1.11 4.28
N LEU A 111 -8.96 -0.91 3.86
CA LEU A 111 -8.39 -1.55 2.68
C LEU A 111 -8.27 -3.07 2.85
N MET A 112 -7.85 -3.53 4.04
CA MET A 112 -7.87 -4.97 4.38
C MET A 112 -9.27 -5.57 4.26
N CYS A 113 -10.30 -4.89 4.79
CA CYS A 113 -11.67 -5.37 4.66
C CYS A 113 -12.17 -5.41 3.21
N ARG A 114 -11.70 -4.51 2.33
CA ARG A 114 -12.01 -4.58 0.89
C ARG A 114 -11.35 -5.80 0.24
N LEU A 115 -10.10 -6.08 0.60
CA LEU A 115 -9.37 -7.26 0.13
C LEU A 115 -10.04 -8.58 0.59
N GLU A 116 -10.49 -8.63 1.84
CA GLU A 116 -11.20 -9.81 2.36
C GLU A 116 -12.51 -10.07 1.61
N ARG A 117 -13.25 -9.01 1.29
CA ARG A 117 -14.49 -9.11 0.50
C ARG A 117 -14.25 -9.51 -0.95
N SER A 118 -13.04 -9.33 -1.48
CA SER A 118 -12.67 -9.82 -2.82
C SER A 118 -12.19 -11.28 -2.83
N GLY A 119 -12.18 -11.95 -1.68
CA GLY A 119 -11.97 -13.39 -1.54
C GLY A 119 -10.61 -13.80 -0.97
N TYR A 120 -9.74 -12.86 -0.62
CA TYR A 120 -8.45 -13.16 0.01
C TYR A 120 -8.57 -13.08 1.53
N GLY A 121 -8.62 -14.24 2.20
CA GLY A 121 -8.69 -14.32 3.66
C GLY A 121 -7.33 -14.47 4.34
N PRO A 122 -7.27 -14.44 5.69
CA PRO A 122 -6.03 -14.48 6.47
C PRO A 122 -5.08 -15.64 6.21
N ASP A 123 -5.58 -16.74 5.64
CA ASP A 123 -4.77 -17.92 5.32
C ASP A 123 -4.03 -17.81 3.97
N THR A 124 -4.40 -16.85 3.11
CA THR A 124 -3.79 -16.66 1.80
C THR A 124 -2.47 -15.88 1.89
N LEU A 125 -1.60 -16.04 0.88
CA LEU A 125 -0.35 -15.29 0.84
C LEU A 125 -0.59 -13.82 0.47
N GLU A 126 -1.56 -13.57 -0.39
CA GLU A 126 -2.02 -12.24 -0.80
C GLU A 126 -2.44 -11.41 0.41
N TRP A 127 -3.28 -11.97 1.29
CA TRP A 127 -3.72 -11.27 2.49
C TRP A 127 -2.55 -10.92 3.40
N LYS A 128 -1.59 -11.84 3.60
CA LYS A 128 -0.45 -11.61 4.50
C LYS A 128 0.53 -10.59 3.94
N LEU A 129 0.79 -10.62 2.62
CA LEU A 129 1.59 -9.60 1.93
C LEU A 129 0.94 -8.23 2.09
N TYR A 130 -0.37 -8.14 1.79
CA TYR A 130 -1.11 -6.88 1.86
C TYR A 130 -1.26 -6.36 3.30
N GLN A 131 -1.40 -7.25 4.30
CA GLN A 131 -1.39 -6.89 5.71
C GLN A 131 -0.06 -6.25 6.12
N ALA A 132 1.06 -6.86 5.73
CA ALA A 132 2.36 -6.30 6.04
C ALA A 132 2.53 -4.91 5.39
N ASP A 133 2.10 -4.75 4.13
CA ASP A 133 2.22 -3.48 3.44
C ASP A 133 1.30 -2.38 4.01
N ALA A 134 0.00 -2.68 4.19
CA ALA A 134 -0.96 -1.69 4.69
C ALA A 134 -0.82 -1.43 6.19
N ILE A 135 -0.90 -2.48 7.01
CA ILE A 135 -0.89 -2.34 8.48
C ILE A 135 0.52 -2.27 9.02
N GLY A 136 1.41 -3.13 8.53
CA GLY A 136 2.80 -3.20 9.00
C GLY A 136 3.57 -1.91 8.75
N GLN A 137 3.50 -1.35 7.53
CA GLN A 137 4.17 -0.07 7.25
C GLN A 137 3.54 1.10 8.02
N ALA A 138 2.21 1.14 8.20
CA ALA A 138 1.57 2.18 9.00
C ALA A 138 2.07 2.16 10.46
N ILE A 139 2.19 0.99 11.07
CA ILE A 139 2.74 0.83 12.43
C ILE A 139 4.23 1.20 12.45
N HIS A 140 5.01 0.70 11.50
CA HIS A 140 6.45 1.00 11.41
C HIS A 140 6.72 2.51 11.29
N TYR A 141 5.99 3.20 10.41
CA TYR A 141 6.10 4.65 10.26
C TYR A 141 5.64 5.37 11.53
N ALA A 142 4.57 4.91 12.18
CA ALA A 142 4.09 5.49 13.43
C ALA A 142 5.18 5.48 14.51
N LEU A 143 5.94 4.38 14.62
CA LEU A 143 7.01 4.16 15.60
C LEU A 143 8.31 4.90 15.25
N THR A 144 8.69 4.93 13.97
CA THR A 144 10.04 5.35 13.55
C THR A 144 10.10 6.68 12.83
N LYS A 145 8.97 7.15 12.28
CA LYS A 145 8.89 8.28 11.33
C LYS A 145 9.73 8.08 10.07
N ARG A 146 10.03 6.83 9.73
CA ARG A 146 10.77 6.43 8.52
C ARG A 146 9.92 5.48 7.71
N TYR A 147 10.03 5.56 6.38
CA TYR A 147 9.40 4.60 5.49
C TYR A 147 10.23 3.32 5.40
N VAL A 148 9.58 2.24 5.00
CA VAL A 148 10.25 0.98 4.66
C VAL A 148 10.96 1.13 3.33
N GLY A 149 12.24 0.76 3.27
CA GLY A 149 13.04 0.86 2.04
C GLY A 149 12.79 -0.28 1.05
N ASP A 150 12.71 -1.52 1.56
CA ASP A 150 12.46 -2.74 0.78
C ASP A 150 11.16 -3.38 1.26
N GLN A 151 10.05 -2.99 0.63
CA GLN A 151 8.71 -3.39 1.06
C GLN A 151 8.51 -4.90 0.94
N LEU A 152 9.10 -5.53 -0.08
CA LEU A 152 9.00 -6.98 -0.26
C LEU A 152 9.75 -7.71 0.85
N GLN A 153 10.99 -7.32 1.15
CA GLN A 153 11.75 -7.95 2.24
C GLN A 153 11.02 -7.78 3.57
N PHE A 154 10.53 -6.57 3.85
CA PHE A 154 9.75 -6.29 5.05
C PHE A 154 8.50 -7.17 5.16
N ALA A 155 7.75 -7.32 4.08
CA ALA A 155 6.56 -8.17 4.06
C ALA A 155 6.91 -9.64 4.29
N LEU A 156 7.98 -10.14 3.69
CA LEU A 156 8.47 -11.51 3.92
C LEU A 156 8.89 -11.71 5.37
N ASP A 157 9.60 -10.74 5.97
CA ASP A 157 9.99 -10.80 7.39
C ASP A 157 8.75 -10.88 8.30
N CYS A 158 7.72 -10.08 8.02
CA CYS A 158 6.44 -10.14 8.73
C CYS A 158 5.74 -11.51 8.57
N ILE A 159 5.77 -12.10 7.38
CA ILE A 159 5.14 -13.41 7.13
C ILE A 159 5.89 -14.54 7.84
N MET A 160 7.22 -14.50 7.82
CA MET A 160 8.07 -15.57 8.36
C MET A 160 8.13 -15.55 9.88
N HIS A 161 8.11 -14.35 10.48
CA HIS A 161 8.36 -14.17 11.91
C HIS A 161 7.15 -13.65 12.70
N GLY A 162 6.07 -13.27 12.02
CA GLY A 162 4.96 -12.52 12.61
C GLY A 162 5.15 -11.02 12.43
N LEU A 163 4.04 -10.27 12.44
CA LEU A 163 4.01 -8.85 12.12
C LEU A 163 4.90 -8.03 13.05
N GLU A 164 4.82 -8.28 14.35
CA GLU A 164 5.58 -7.56 15.38
C GLU A 164 7.09 -7.80 15.22
N CYS A 165 7.49 -9.04 14.97
CA CYS A 165 8.89 -9.40 14.75
C CYS A 165 9.41 -8.83 13.42
N GLY A 166 8.62 -8.83 12.35
CA GLY A 166 8.99 -8.20 11.08
C GLY A 166 9.21 -6.70 11.22
N ILE A 167 8.33 -6.00 11.96
CA ILE A 167 8.50 -4.59 12.32
C ILE A 167 9.80 -4.36 13.09
N PHE A 168 10.09 -5.18 14.10
CA PHE A 168 11.32 -5.07 14.87
C PHE A 168 12.56 -5.27 14.00
N LEU A 169 12.57 -6.28 13.11
CA LEU A 169 13.69 -6.55 12.20
C LEU A 169 13.98 -5.35 11.28
N GLU A 170 12.94 -4.70 10.76
CA GLU A 170 13.11 -3.49 9.94
C GLU A 170 13.62 -2.30 10.75
N VAL A 171 13.19 -2.14 12.00
CA VAL A 171 13.75 -1.12 12.90
C VAL A 171 15.25 -1.31 13.09
N GLU A 172 15.69 -2.54 13.34
CA GLU A 172 17.11 -2.87 13.51
C GLU A 172 17.90 -2.65 12.21
N ARG A 173 17.33 -3.06 11.06
CA ARG A 173 17.92 -2.82 9.74
C ARG A 173 18.19 -1.34 9.48
N GLN A 174 17.26 -0.47 9.88
CA GLN A 174 17.40 0.97 9.74
C GLN A 174 18.23 1.65 10.84
N ARG A 175 18.66 0.94 11.89
CA ARG A 175 19.63 1.45 12.88
C ARG A 175 21.07 1.20 12.45
N GLY A 176 21.29 0.15 11.67
CA GLY A 176 22.60 -0.21 11.13
C GLY A 176 23.00 0.56 9.86
N ASN A 177 22.06 1.32 9.28
CA ASN A 177 22.27 2.23 8.14
C ASN A 177 22.31 3.68 8.63
#